data_AF-A0A0N4UWG6-F1
#
_entry.id   AF-A0A0N4UWG6-F1
#
_cell.length_a   1.000
_cell.length_b   1.000
_cell.length_c   1.000
_cell.angle_alpha   90.00
_cell.angle_beta   90.00
_cell.angle_gamma   90.00
#
_symmetry.space_group_name_H-M   'P 1'
#
loop_
_entity.id
_entity.type
_entity.pdbx_description
1 polymer ?
#
loop_
_entity_poly.entity_id
_entity_poly.type
_entity_poly.pdbx_seq_one_letter_code
_entity_poly.pdbx_strand_id
1 'polypeptide(L)'
;MTSDDLFFEAVNDYKKMRARFDQRQELRGEYELLINFDQHTYHIFGLYQQATVGDINVPKLDYTDPVEISYMWAWIKGNRKWHAWNKCKGISKEEAKQLYISEVKKLQNELPDLIENWRDEQDPRIPDQKAWVPEEEKEERQIITEKAKAARRERDAIKRKEEEEAGMWDE
;
A
#
# COMPACT_ATOMS: atom_id res chain seq x y z
N MET A 1 -3.34 -12.00 25.93
CA MET A 1 -2.33 -11.14 25.30
C MET A 1 -2.51 -9.73 25.79
N THR A 2 -1.41 -9.06 26.11
CA THR A 2 -1.39 -7.63 26.43
C THR A 2 -1.59 -6.79 25.17
N SER A 3 -1.87 -5.50 25.32
CA SER A 3 -1.95 -4.56 24.19
C SER A 3 -0.64 -4.48 23.42
N ASP A 4 0.49 -4.60 24.13
CA ASP A 4 1.82 -4.63 23.52
C ASP A 4 2.03 -5.89 22.68
N ASP A 5 1.62 -7.07 23.16
CA ASP A 5 1.72 -8.32 22.39
C ASP A 5 0.93 -8.23 21.07
N LEU A 6 -0.30 -7.71 21.13
CA LEU A 6 -1.15 -7.52 19.96
C LEU A 6 -0.54 -6.50 18.98
N PHE A 7 0.09 -5.45 19.50
CA PHE A 7 0.78 -4.46 18.67
C PHE A 7 1.98 -5.09 17.95
N PHE A 8 2.80 -5.88 18.65
CA PHE A 8 3.93 -6.58 18.02
C PHE A 8 3.49 -7.60 16.97
N GLU A 9 2.40 -8.32 17.21
CA GLU A 9 1.80 -9.22 16.22
C GLU A 9 1.37 -8.46 14.96
N ALA A 10 0.64 -7.35 15.13
CA ALA A 10 0.24 -6.50 14.01
C ALA A 10 1.45 -5.93 13.23
N VAL A 11 2.53 -5.55 13.93
CA VAL A 11 3.77 -5.11 13.27
C VAL A 11 4.38 -6.24 12.44
N ASN A 12 4.36 -7.49 12.93
CA ASN A 12 4.86 -8.64 12.19
C ASN A 12 3.99 -8.95 10.97
N ASP A 13 2.67 -8.86 11.09
CA ASP A 13 1.76 -9.07 9.97
C ASP A 13 1.94 -7.99 8.89
N TYR A 14 2.09 -6.73 9.30
CA TYR A 14 2.44 -5.65 8.38
C TYR A 14 3.75 -5.91 7.64
N LYS A 15 4.80 -6.37 8.35
CA LYS A 15 6.08 -6.73 7.73
C LYS A 15 5.93 -7.87 6.73
N LYS A 16 5.18 -8.93 7.06
CA LYS A 16 4.91 -10.05 6.16
C LYS A 16 4.17 -9.60 4.91
N MET A 17 3.15 -8.74 5.05
CA MET A 17 2.42 -8.18 3.91
C MET A 17 3.35 -7.38 2.99
N ARG A 18 4.21 -6.54 3.56
CA ARG A 18 5.18 -5.75 2.78
C ARG A 18 6.24 -6.62 2.10
N ALA A 19 6.71 -7.68 2.75
CA ALA A 19 7.73 -8.58 2.21
C ALA A 19 7.28 -9.32 0.94
N ARG A 20 5.96 -9.52 0.75
CA ARG A 20 5.39 -10.12 -0.48
C ARG A 20 5.75 -9.35 -1.76
N PHE A 21 6.07 -8.07 -1.64
CA PHE A 21 6.46 -7.21 -2.77
C PHE A 21 7.98 -7.12 -2.98
N ASP A 22 8.79 -7.68 -2.07
CA ASP A 22 10.27 -7.54 -2.08
C ASP A 22 10.97 -8.85 -2.52
N GLN A 23 10.30 -10.00 -2.39
CA GLN A 23 10.91 -11.33 -2.54
C GLN A 23 10.97 -11.89 -3.97
N ARG A 24 10.49 -11.18 -4.98
CA ARG A 24 10.34 -11.73 -6.32
C ARG A 24 11.47 -11.21 -7.21
N GLN A 25 12.25 -12.15 -7.72
CA GLN A 25 13.50 -11.93 -8.48
C GLN A 25 13.30 -11.16 -9.80
N GLU A 26 12.06 -10.92 -10.24
CA GLU A 26 11.74 -10.19 -11.46
C GLU A 26 10.97 -8.89 -11.13
N LEU A 27 11.67 -7.75 -11.23
CA LEU A 27 11.14 -6.41 -10.97
C LEU A 27 10.07 -5.91 -11.98
N ARG A 28 9.62 -6.74 -12.93
CA ARG A 28 8.68 -6.27 -13.97
C ARG A 28 7.27 -6.10 -13.38
N GLY A 29 6.92 -4.85 -13.04
CA GLY A 29 5.59 -4.44 -12.57
C GLY A 29 5.39 -4.52 -11.04
N GLU A 30 6.28 -5.20 -10.33
CA GLU A 30 6.14 -5.39 -8.88
C GLU A 30 6.70 -4.22 -8.06
N TYR A 31 7.62 -3.45 -8.64
CA TYR A 31 8.10 -2.20 -8.05
C TYR A 31 6.97 -1.18 -7.90
N GLU A 32 6.08 -1.09 -8.90
CA GLU A 32 4.90 -0.24 -8.88
C GLU A 32 3.89 -0.70 -7.82
N LEU A 33 3.72 -2.01 -7.62
CA LEU A 33 2.88 -2.55 -6.55
C LEU A 33 3.45 -2.22 -5.16
N LEU A 34 4.77 -2.32 -4.98
CA LEU A 34 5.44 -1.89 -3.75
C LEU A 34 5.25 -0.39 -3.50
N ILE A 35 5.35 0.43 -4.55
CA ILE A 35 5.09 1.88 -4.44
C ILE A 35 3.64 2.12 -4.01
N ASN A 36 2.67 1.46 -4.64
CA ASN A 36 1.25 1.62 -4.31
C ASN A 36 0.96 1.16 -2.88
N PHE A 37 1.55 0.05 -2.44
CA PHE A 37 1.46 -0.43 -1.05
C PHE A 37 2.02 0.60 -0.07
N ASP A 38 3.25 1.09 -0.30
CA ASP A 38 3.88 2.09 0.57
C ASP A 38 3.02 3.38 0.62
N GLN A 39 2.45 3.81 -0.50
CA GLN A 39 1.58 5.00 -0.55
C GLN A 39 0.26 4.80 0.19
N HIS A 40 -0.36 3.64 0.04
CA HIS A 40 -1.62 3.30 0.69
C HIS A 40 -1.47 3.17 2.21
N THR A 41 -0.27 2.88 2.71
CA THR A 41 -0.02 2.57 4.12
C THR A 41 0.72 3.66 4.90
N TYR A 42 0.83 4.88 4.36
CA TYR A 42 1.47 5.98 5.08
C TYR A 42 0.79 6.32 6.41
N HIS A 43 -0.54 6.22 6.52
CA HIS A 43 -1.24 6.45 7.79
C HIS A 43 -0.88 5.40 8.84
N ILE A 44 -0.74 4.13 8.44
CA ILE A 44 -0.27 3.04 9.32
C ILE A 44 1.16 3.34 9.82
N PHE A 45 2.03 3.86 8.95
CA PHE A 45 3.36 4.34 9.37
C PHE A 45 3.26 5.47 10.42
N GLY A 46 2.36 6.43 10.23
CA GLY A 46 2.15 7.52 11.18
C GLY A 46 1.70 7.03 12.56
N LEU A 47 0.74 6.09 12.59
CA LEU A 47 0.28 5.45 13.82
C LEU A 47 1.39 4.67 14.52
N TYR A 48 2.23 3.96 13.77
CA TYR A 48 3.39 3.26 14.31
C TYR A 48 4.38 4.20 14.99
N GLN A 49 4.71 5.33 14.35
CA GLN A 49 5.60 6.34 14.93
C GLN A 49 4.98 6.95 16.19
N GLN A 50 3.69 7.27 16.17
CA GLN A 50 2.99 7.80 17.34
C GLN A 50 2.95 6.79 18.51
N ALA A 51 2.74 5.51 18.22
CA ALA A 51 2.71 4.44 19.22
C ALA A 51 4.08 4.23 19.89
N THR A 52 5.17 4.34 19.12
CA THR A 52 6.53 4.03 19.58
C THR A 52 7.23 5.27 20.15
N VAL A 53 7.29 6.35 19.38
CA VAL A 53 7.99 7.59 19.73
C VAL A 53 7.06 8.52 20.52
N GLY A 54 5.81 8.67 20.08
CA GLY A 54 4.88 9.70 20.57
C GLY A 54 4.76 10.84 19.57
N ASP A 55 4.42 12.03 20.07
CA ASP A 55 4.28 13.22 19.23
C ASP A 55 5.53 13.49 18.39
N ILE A 56 5.29 13.89 17.14
CA ILE A 56 6.35 14.20 16.19
C ILE A 56 7.31 15.26 16.74
N ASN A 57 8.58 14.90 16.77
CA ASN A 57 9.69 15.72 17.28
C ASN A 57 10.66 16.14 16.16
N VAL A 58 10.38 15.76 14.92
CA VAL A 58 11.14 16.15 13.74
C VAL A 58 10.49 17.43 13.18
N PRO A 59 11.22 18.56 13.08
CA PRO A 59 10.68 19.78 12.51
C PRO A 59 10.23 19.56 11.06
N LYS A 60 9.21 20.30 10.62
CA LYS A 60 8.85 20.35 9.21
C LYS A 60 9.90 21.16 8.48
N LEU A 61 10.78 20.49 7.74
CA LEU A 61 11.73 21.17 6.86
C LEU A 61 11.09 21.38 5.50
N ASP A 62 11.30 22.55 4.91
CA ASP A 62 10.93 22.77 3.53
C ASP A 62 11.93 22.04 2.63
N TYR A 63 11.47 21.59 1.46
CA TYR A 63 12.30 20.83 0.51
C TYR A 63 13.44 21.65 -0.10
N THR A 64 13.57 22.92 0.26
CA THR A 64 14.57 23.84 -0.30
C THR A 64 15.76 24.05 0.62
N ASP A 65 15.83 23.40 1.78
CA ASP A 65 17.00 23.49 2.67
C ASP A 65 18.26 22.91 1.97
N PRO A 66 19.24 23.75 1.55
CA PRO A 66 20.43 23.31 0.83
C PRO A 66 21.44 22.57 1.72
N VAL A 67 21.24 22.59 3.04
CA VAL A 67 22.19 22.08 4.04
C VAL A 67 21.83 20.66 4.49
N GLU A 68 20.60 20.20 4.24
CA GLU A 68 20.11 18.96 4.84
C GLU A 68 20.44 17.69 4.03
N ILE A 69 21.16 16.77 4.68
CA ILE A 69 21.55 15.44 4.16
C ILE A 69 20.61 14.34 4.70
N SER A 70 19.44 14.73 5.24
CA SER A 70 18.49 13.78 5.83
C SER A 70 17.87 12.92 4.74
N TYR A 71 18.20 11.63 4.77
CA TYR A 71 17.60 10.60 3.90
C TYR A 71 16.06 10.55 4.01
N MET A 72 15.49 11.12 5.08
CA MET A 72 14.04 11.21 5.28
C MET A 72 13.39 12.32 4.46
N TRP A 73 14.12 13.32 3.96
CA TRP A 73 13.55 14.51 3.29
C TRP A 73 13.90 14.62 1.81
N ALA A 74 15.00 14.00 1.37
CA ALA A 74 15.44 14.02 -0.03
C ALA A 74 14.44 13.38 -1.03
N TRP A 75 13.35 12.77 -0.57
CA TRP A 75 12.34 12.12 -1.42
C TRP A 75 10.93 12.58 -1.10
N ILE A 76 10.07 12.73 -2.12
CA ILE A 76 8.62 13.03 -1.99
C ILE A 76 7.93 12.08 -1.01
N LYS A 77 8.39 10.82 -0.94
CA LYS A 77 7.88 9.78 -0.02
C LYS A 77 8.13 10.14 1.45
N GLY A 78 9.24 10.80 1.74
CA GLY A 78 9.68 11.22 3.05
C GLY A 78 8.74 12.24 3.72
N ASN A 79 8.39 13.28 2.98
CA ASN A 79 7.43 14.28 3.45
C ASN A 79 6.02 13.71 3.66
N ARG A 80 5.59 12.74 2.83
CA ARG A 80 4.30 12.08 3.04
C ARG A 80 4.27 11.28 4.35
N LYS A 81 5.36 10.58 4.67
CA LYS A 81 5.54 9.88 5.96
C LYS A 81 5.54 10.86 7.14
N TRP A 82 6.25 11.99 7.00
CA TRP A 82 6.22 13.05 8.02
C TRP A 82 4.82 13.58 8.24
N HIS A 83 4.10 13.91 7.16
CA HIS A 83 2.72 14.40 7.25
C HIS A 83 1.77 13.38 7.87
N ALA A 84 1.95 12.09 7.59
CA ALA A 84 1.15 11.05 8.20
C ALA A 84 1.40 10.94 9.71
N TRP A 85 2.65 11.00 10.16
CA TRP A 85 2.95 11.03 11.60
C TRP A 85 2.45 12.32 12.27
N ASN A 86 2.65 13.47 11.64
CA ASN A 86 2.17 14.75 12.18
C ASN A 86 0.64 14.81 12.33
N LYS A 87 -0.13 14.09 11.51
CA LYS A 87 -1.59 13.96 11.66
C LYS A 87 -2.00 13.19 12.93
N CYS A 88 -1.12 12.35 13.47
CA CYS A 88 -1.37 11.58 14.69
C CYS A 88 -0.99 12.33 15.97
N LYS A 89 -0.48 13.56 15.87
CA LYS A 89 -0.05 14.36 17.02
C LYS A 89 -1.21 14.57 18.00
N GLY A 90 -0.93 14.42 19.29
CA GLY A 90 -1.91 14.52 20.38
C GLY A 90 -2.64 13.22 20.70
N ILE A 91 -2.51 12.18 19.86
CA ILE A 91 -3.03 10.84 20.16
C ILE A 91 -2.10 10.17 21.18
N SER A 92 -2.65 9.53 22.21
CA SER A 92 -1.83 8.82 23.19
C SER A 92 -1.13 7.61 22.56
N LYS A 93 0.01 7.17 23.14
CA LYS A 93 0.71 5.97 22.62
C LYS A 93 -0.19 4.74 22.61
N GLU A 94 -1.04 4.60 23.62
CA GLU A 94 -1.92 3.44 23.77
C GLU A 94 -3.05 3.45 22.74
N GLU A 95 -3.67 4.61 22.53
CA GLU A 95 -4.68 4.80 21.49
C GLU A 95 -4.08 4.59 20.08
N ALA A 96 -2.86 5.07 19.84
CA ALA A 96 -2.15 4.87 18.58
C ALA A 96 -1.88 3.38 18.30
N LYS A 97 -1.55 2.56 19.31
CA LYS A 97 -1.43 1.10 19.14
C LYS A 97 -2.75 0.46 18.74
N GLN A 98 -3.85 0.83 19.40
CA GLN A 98 -5.18 0.29 19.10
C GLN A 98 -5.62 0.63 17.67
N LEU A 99 -5.43 1.88 17.25
CA LEU A 99 -5.68 2.31 15.88
C LEU A 99 -4.79 1.57 14.88
N TYR A 100 -3.49 1.39 15.19
CA TYR A 100 -2.57 0.64 14.35
C TYR A 100 -3.03 -0.81 14.15
N ILE A 101 -3.40 -1.50 15.23
CA ILE A 101 -3.91 -2.88 15.17
C ILE A 101 -5.16 -2.96 14.29
N SER A 102 -6.09 -2.02 14.45
CA SER A 102 -7.32 -1.95 13.64
C SER A 102 -7.01 -1.75 12.15
N GLU A 103 -6.15 -0.79 11.81
CA GLU A 103 -5.79 -0.49 10.42
C GLU A 103 -5.00 -1.63 9.76
N VAL A 104 -4.12 -2.32 10.50
CA VAL A 104 -3.41 -3.49 9.97
C VAL A 104 -4.38 -4.64 9.68
N LYS A 105 -5.33 -4.92 10.58
CA LYS A 105 -6.36 -5.95 10.34
C LYS A 105 -7.23 -5.62 9.14
N LYS A 106 -7.63 -4.34 9.01
CA LYS A 106 -8.37 -3.85 7.85
C LYS A 106 -7.56 -4.05 6.57
N LEU A 107 -6.31 -3.61 6.56
CA LEU A 107 -5.40 -3.78 5.43
C LEU A 107 -5.25 -5.25 5.05
N GLN A 108 -5.11 -6.14 6.02
CA GLN A 108 -4.96 -7.58 5.77
C GLN A 108 -6.17 -8.17 5.00
N ASN A 109 -7.37 -7.71 5.31
CA ASN A 109 -8.59 -8.13 4.62
C ASN A 109 -8.71 -7.50 3.23
N GLU A 110 -8.34 -6.24 3.06
CA GLU A 110 -8.49 -5.48 1.81
C GLU A 110 -7.33 -5.70 0.82
N LEU A 111 -6.16 -6.13 1.29
CA LEU A 111 -4.94 -6.21 0.49
C LEU A 111 -5.07 -7.09 -0.77
N PRO A 112 -5.71 -8.27 -0.74
CA PRO A 112 -5.89 -9.06 -1.95
C PRO A 112 -6.64 -8.30 -3.05
N ASP A 113 -7.73 -7.62 -2.70
CA ASP A 113 -8.53 -6.84 -3.66
C ASP A 113 -7.77 -5.60 -4.14
N LEU A 114 -7.05 -4.93 -3.25
CA LEU A 114 -6.18 -3.79 -3.60
C LEU A 114 -5.12 -4.19 -4.63
N ILE A 115 -4.46 -5.33 -4.45
CA ILE A 115 -3.46 -5.84 -5.40
C ILE A 115 -4.10 -6.07 -6.77
N GLU A 116 -5.28 -6.67 -6.82
CA GLU A 116 -5.98 -6.90 -8.09
C GLU A 116 -6.39 -5.58 -8.76
N ASN A 117 -6.84 -4.60 -7.99
CA ASN A 117 -7.18 -3.28 -8.53
C ASN A 117 -5.94 -2.53 -9.04
N TRP A 118 -4.82 -2.58 -8.32
CA TRP A 118 -3.56 -1.96 -8.77
C TRP A 118 -3.01 -2.62 -10.03
N ARG A 119 -3.18 -3.94 -10.18
CA ARG A 119 -2.87 -4.67 -11.42
C ARG A 119 -3.78 -4.24 -12.57
N ASP A 120 -5.07 -4.05 -12.29
CA ASP A 120 -6.03 -3.56 -13.28
C ASP A 120 -5.65 -2.15 -13.78
N GLU A 121 -5.22 -1.26 -12.89
CA GLU A 121 -4.76 0.09 -13.25
C GLU A 121 -3.48 0.10 -14.12
N GLN A 122 -2.68 -0.96 -14.05
CA GLN A 122 -1.44 -1.09 -14.82
C GLN A 122 -1.64 -1.75 -16.18
N ASP A 123 -2.74 -2.48 -16.43
CA ASP A 123 -2.98 -3.15 -17.71
C ASP A 123 -3.38 -2.09 -18.78
N PRO A 124 -2.57 -1.88 -19.84
CA PRO A 124 -2.87 -0.89 -20.88
C PRO A 124 -4.18 -1.16 -21.64
N ARG A 125 -4.73 -2.37 -21.53
CA ARG A 125 -6.01 -2.77 -22.13
C ARG A 125 -7.21 -2.28 -21.33
N ILE A 126 -6.99 -1.90 -20.07
CA ILE A 126 -8.02 -1.35 -19.21
C ILE A 126 -8.03 0.16 -19.42
N PRO A 127 -9.17 0.72 -19.87
CA PRO A 127 -9.51 2.11 -19.69
C PRO A 127 -8.91 2.85 -18.49
N ASP A 128 -8.16 3.94 -18.73
CA ASP A 128 -7.85 4.90 -17.66
C ASP A 128 -9.16 5.38 -17.02
N GLN A 129 -9.31 5.11 -15.72
CA GLN A 129 -10.49 5.45 -14.93
C GLN A 129 -10.54 6.93 -14.56
N LYS A 130 -9.41 7.65 -14.63
CA LYS A 130 -9.34 9.09 -14.34
C LYS A 130 -9.62 9.95 -15.58
N ALA A 131 -9.67 9.34 -16.76
CA ALA A 131 -10.04 10.04 -17.98
C ALA A 131 -11.48 10.54 -17.88
N TRP A 132 -11.67 11.81 -18.23
CA TRP A 132 -13.02 12.37 -18.34
C TRP A 132 -13.75 11.72 -19.52
N VAL A 133 -15.02 11.35 -19.30
CA VAL A 133 -15.88 10.71 -20.29
C VAL A 133 -17.27 11.39 -20.25
N PRO A 134 -17.87 11.71 -21.41
CA PRO A 134 -19.25 12.19 -21.49
C PRO A 134 -20.24 11.23 -20.81
N GLU A 135 -21.32 11.74 -20.21
CA GLU A 135 -22.29 10.91 -19.45
C GLU A 135 -22.86 9.74 -20.28
N GLU A 136 -23.11 10.01 -21.56
CA GLU A 136 -23.68 9.05 -22.52
C GLU A 136 -22.74 7.86 -22.78
N GLU A 137 -21.42 8.07 -22.68
CA GLU A 137 -20.40 7.05 -22.93
C GLU A 137 -19.95 6.33 -21.65
N LYS A 138 -20.42 6.76 -20.46
CA LYS A 138 -19.98 6.18 -19.18
C LYS A 138 -20.40 4.72 -19.02
N GLU A 139 -21.62 4.38 -19.43
CA GLU A 139 -22.12 3.00 -19.32
C GLU A 139 -21.30 2.06 -20.22
N GLU A 140 -21.06 2.47 -21.48
CA GLU A 140 -20.23 1.72 -22.41
C GLU A 140 -18.80 1.57 -21.88
N ARG A 141 -18.21 2.66 -21.35
CA ARG A 141 -16.90 2.65 -20.72
C ARG A 141 -16.84 1.67 -19.55
N GLN A 142 -17.88 1.63 -18.70
CA GLN A 142 -17.97 0.70 -17.58
C GLN A 142 -18.02 -0.75 -18.08
N ILE A 143 -18.87 -1.06 -19.06
CA ILE A 143 -18.98 -2.40 -19.64
C ILE A 143 -17.63 -2.86 -20.23
N ILE A 144 -16.96 -1.98 -21.00
CA ILE A 144 -15.64 -2.26 -21.57
C ILE A 144 -14.61 -2.51 -20.46
N THR A 145 -14.62 -1.66 -19.42
CA THR A 145 -13.70 -1.76 -18.28
C THR A 145 -13.88 -3.08 -17.54
N GLU A 146 -15.12 -3.44 -17.18
CA GLU A 146 -15.42 -4.68 -16.45
C GLU A 146 -15.08 -5.92 -17.28
N LYS A 147 -15.36 -5.89 -18.58
CA LYS A 147 -14.95 -6.96 -19.51
C LYS A 147 -13.43 -7.09 -19.58
N ALA A 148 -12.69 -5.98 -19.65
CA ALA A 148 -11.23 -5.97 -19.70
C ALA A 148 -10.61 -6.50 -18.38
N LYS A 149 -11.15 -6.07 -17.22
CA LYS A 149 -10.75 -6.59 -15.90
C LYS A 149 -11.00 -8.09 -15.79
N ALA A 150 -12.19 -8.55 -16.17
CA ALA A 150 -12.53 -9.98 -16.13
C ALA A 150 -11.56 -10.82 -17.00
N ALA A 151 -11.29 -10.36 -18.23
CA ALA A 151 -10.34 -11.02 -19.12
C ALA A 151 -8.90 -11.02 -18.57
N ARG A 152 -8.48 -9.95 -17.87
CA ARG A 152 -7.16 -9.89 -17.22
C ARG A 152 -7.06 -10.90 -16.09
N ARG A 153 -8.04 -10.94 -15.20
CA ARG A 153 -8.09 -11.86 -14.06
C ARG A 153 -8.15 -13.33 -14.50
N GLU A 154 -8.88 -13.62 -15.58
CA GLU A 154 -8.92 -14.98 -16.15
C GLU A 154 -7.54 -15.43 -16.65
N ARG A 155 -6.81 -14.56 -17.38
CA ARG A 155 -5.44 -14.86 -17.81
C ARG A 155 -4.49 -15.08 -16.63
N ASP A 156 -4.57 -14.23 -15.61
CA ASP A 156 -3.72 -14.37 -14.43
C ASP A 156 -4.05 -15.65 -13.64
N ALA A 157 -5.32 -16.05 -13.61
CA ALA A 157 -5.74 -17.31 -12.98
C ALA A 157 -5.25 -18.54 -13.75
N ILE A 158 -5.29 -18.51 -15.09
CA ILE A 158 -4.73 -19.57 -15.93
C ILE A 158 -3.22 -19.66 -15.71
N LYS A 159 -2.49 -18.53 -15.78
CA LYS A 159 -1.04 -18.49 -15.55
C LYS A 159 -0.67 -19.02 -14.17
N ARG A 160 -1.42 -18.64 -13.13
CA ARG A 160 -1.18 -19.17 -11.77
C ARG A 160 -1.35 -20.68 -11.69
N LYS A 161 -2.39 -21.24 -12.32
CA LYS A 161 -2.57 -22.70 -12.37
C LYS A 161 -1.40 -23.38 -13.09
N GLU A 162 -0.95 -22.82 -14.22
CA GLU A 162 0.21 -23.35 -14.95
C GLU A 162 1.49 -23.30 -14.09
N GLU A 163 1.71 -22.23 -13.32
CA GLU A 163 2.85 -22.11 -12.41
C GLU A 163 2.76 -23.07 -11.22
N GLU A 164 1.57 -23.27 -10.66
CA GLU A 164 1.30 -24.26 -9.59
C GLU A 164 1.53 -25.69 -10.09
N GLU A 165 1.03 -26.04 -11.29
CA GLU A 165 1.28 -27.33 -11.93
C GLU A 165 2.77 -27.55 -12.25
N ALA A 166 3.50 -26.49 -12.58
CA ALA A 166 4.95 -26.52 -12.80
C ALA A 166 5.77 -26.56 -11.51
N GLY A 167 5.15 -26.48 -10.33
CA GLY A 167 5.84 -26.47 -9.03
C GLY A 167 6.71 -25.23 -8.81
N MET A 168 6.38 -24.11 -9.47
CA MET A 168 7.13 -22.85 -9.39
C MET A 168 6.85 -22.07 -8.09
N TRP A 169 5.86 -22.50 -7.32
CA TRP A 169 5.49 -21.93 -6.03
C TRP A 169 5.67 -23.01 -4.95
N ASP A 170 6.63 -22.81 -4.04
CA ASP A 170 6.71 -23.58 -2.80
C ASP A 170 5.58 -23.14 -1.86
N GLU A 171 4.89 -24.10 -1.22
CA GLU A 171 3.84 -23.87 -0.21
C GLU A 171 4.28 -22.98 0.97
#